data_AF-A0A849HP47-F1
#
_entry.id   AF-A0A849HP47-F1
#
_cell.length_a   1.000
_cell.length_b   1.000
_cell.length_c   1.000
_cell.angle_alpha   90.00
_cell.angle_beta   90.00
_cell.angle_gamma   90.00
#
_symmetry.space_group_name_H-M   'P 1'
#
loop_
_entity.id
_entity.type
_entity.pdbx_description
1 polymer ?
#
loop_
_entity_poly.entity_id
_entity_poly.type
_entity_poly.pdbx_seq_one_letter_code
_entity_poly.pdbx_strand_id
1 'polypeptide(L)'
;MSTLEDINNAETRGMAGLVTRLARAFRPVSRRSVLLGTTVAATALATKPKDYVLRPVAAYATICGPGNTASSGWTVFCATINKGTNACPPGSFAAGWWKAADSSWCGGGYRYIVDCNAACTKCTTGCSDGICDSRCWNCSCGTGSTATCDQRRICCNAFRYGQCNTQVKCSGGVHCRVVSCVPPYRWTSCTTASLSDNRTSEHSTSLLPRWGVIEQKYRDMGAQASYLKASTGPIKSVGDGIGTFVQYQGGKIVTTRAHGTRAVYSWIDSKWQAMGGPLGAMGYPTSDQITGLRDGGWIQIFQRGCVTDSAGTTTQVVYDIRWTKWQAEGREKGLLGYPTGACAFNLRDSGWLQPFQGGAITDSASTTTQVVHNIRYTRWVQAGRENGSLGYPTGACAFNLRDSGWLQLFQGGAITDSASTSTQLVLGVMATAWAAASRQQGVLAYPVAGEVVESRGRHQVFQGGELWALGSGPARRVVGAVLAQWKSAGGATGRYGYPLTDTTSTADGRLTCTFEGGTIVA
;
A
#
# COMPACT_ATOMS: atom_id res chain seq x y z
N MET A 1 85.96 54.64 40.78
CA MET A 1 87.39 54.35 40.55
C MET A 1 87.47 53.12 39.68
N SER A 2 88.05 53.28 38.49
CA SER A 2 88.70 52.26 37.63
C SER A 2 87.81 51.12 37.05
N THR A 3 87.47 51.11 35.75
CA THR A 3 88.22 50.75 34.50
C THR A 3 88.06 49.26 34.16
N LEU A 4 87.26 48.93 33.14
CA LEU A 4 87.65 48.70 31.74
C LEU A 4 88.22 47.29 31.51
N GLU A 5 87.32 46.34 31.28
CA GLU A 5 87.38 45.42 30.15
C GLU A 5 85.92 45.05 29.78
N ASP A 6 85.68 44.83 28.49
CA ASP A 6 84.41 44.46 27.83
C ASP A 6 83.44 45.57 27.42
N ILE A 7 83.95 46.45 26.55
CA ILE A 7 83.15 47.02 25.46
C ILE A 7 83.12 46.01 24.31
N ASN A 8 81.97 45.36 24.10
CA ASN A 8 81.46 45.22 22.74
C ASN A 8 79.93 45.31 22.75
N ASN A 9 79.48 46.27 21.96
CA ASN A 9 78.16 46.87 21.91
C ASN A 9 77.04 45.95 21.40
N ALA A 10 75.90 46.08 22.07
CA ALA A 10 74.60 46.50 21.53
C ALA A 10 73.65 45.50 20.83
N GLU A 11 72.37 45.72 21.18
CA GLU A 11 71.14 45.43 20.43
C GLU A 11 70.64 43.99 20.30
N THR A 12 69.61 43.65 21.09
CA THR A 12 68.25 43.36 20.57
C THR A 12 67.25 43.08 21.69
N ARG A 13 66.46 44.10 22.04
CA ARG A 13 65.12 43.90 22.62
C ARG A 13 64.21 43.40 21.48
N GLY A 14 64.12 42.09 21.27
CA GLY A 14 63.38 41.51 20.15
C GLY A 14 62.46 40.36 20.56
N MET A 15 61.26 40.35 19.96
CA MET A 15 60.26 39.29 19.68
C MET A 15 60.15 37.97 20.49
N ALA A 16 61.18 37.49 21.18
CA ALA A 16 61.16 36.20 21.87
C ALA A 16 60.18 36.16 23.06
N GLY A 17 60.10 37.25 23.85
CA GLY A 17 59.20 37.32 25.01
C GLY A 17 57.70 37.36 24.69
N LEU A 18 57.34 37.85 23.50
CA LEU A 18 55.94 37.94 23.03
C LEU A 18 55.47 36.58 22.47
N VAL A 19 56.35 35.86 21.78
CA VAL A 19 56.08 34.54 21.18
C VAL A 19 55.90 33.47 22.26
N THR A 20 56.65 33.51 23.36
CA THR A 20 56.48 32.56 24.48
C THR A 20 55.19 32.80 25.28
N ARG A 21 54.67 34.04 25.31
CA ARG A 21 53.36 34.35 25.93
C ARG A 21 52.18 33.98 25.03
N LEU A 22 52.30 34.10 23.71
CA LEU A 22 51.28 33.67 22.74
C LEU A 22 51.22 32.14 22.59
N ALA A 23 52.35 31.43 22.68
CA ALA A 23 52.39 29.97 22.60
C ALA A 23 51.77 29.25 23.82
N ARG A 24 51.68 29.90 24.99
CA ARG A 24 50.97 29.37 26.17
C ARG A 24 49.45 29.58 26.13
N ALA A 25 48.95 30.38 25.19
CA ALA A 25 47.51 30.63 25.01
C ALA A 25 46.82 29.59 24.11
N PHE A 26 47.57 28.80 23.33
CA PHE A 26 47.03 27.76 22.46
C PHE A 26 47.35 26.37 23.00
N ARG A 27 46.30 25.61 23.32
CA ARG A 27 46.42 24.18 23.68
C ARG A 27 47.07 23.42 22.52
N PRO A 28 47.91 22.40 22.78
CA PRO A 28 48.50 21.58 21.72
C PRO A 28 47.40 20.90 20.90
N VAL A 29 47.35 21.18 19.60
CA VAL A 29 46.37 20.64 18.66
C VAL A 29 46.97 19.41 17.98
N SER A 30 46.32 18.25 18.12
CA SER A 30 46.84 17.00 17.54
C SER A 30 46.76 17.01 16.01
N ARG A 31 47.67 16.29 15.32
CA ARG A 31 47.61 16.10 13.85
C ARG A 31 46.25 15.55 13.39
N ARG A 32 45.64 14.68 14.20
CA ARG A 32 44.30 14.13 13.96
C ARG A 32 43.21 15.20 14.05
N SER A 33 43.32 16.13 15.00
CA SER A 33 42.40 17.27 15.14
C SER A 33 42.49 18.22 13.95
N VAL A 34 43.70 18.44 13.40
CA VAL A 34 43.90 19.25 12.19
C VAL A 34 43.27 18.57 10.97
N LEU A 35 43.53 17.28 10.73
CA LEU A 35 42.97 16.53 9.60
C LEU A 35 41.43 16.43 9.64
N LEU A 36 40.86 16.22 10.83
CA LEU A 36 39.40 16.25 11.00
C LEU A 36 38.84 17.66 10.76
N GLY A 37 39.52 18.70 11.25
CA GLY A 37 39.13 20.09 11.02
C GLY A 37 39.11 20.46 9.53
N THR A 38 40.15 20.10 8.78
CA THR A 38 40.24 20.38 7.34
C THR A 38 39.20 19.60 6.53
N THR A 39 38.94 18.35 6.89
CA THR A 39 37.93 17.51 6.22
C THR A 39 36.51 18.06 6.45
N VAL A 40 36.18 18.48 7.67
CA VAL A 40 34.89 19.09 8.00
C VAL A 40 34.74 20.45 7.31
N ALA A 41 35.80 21.27 7.24
CA ALA A 41 35.78 22.53 6.50
C ALA A 41 35.57 22.32 4.99
N ALA A 42 36.27 21.36 4.38
CA ALA A 42 36.10 21.01 2.97
C ALA A 42 34.67 20.49 2.68
N THR A 43 34.12 19.66 3.57
CA THR A 43 32.75 19.16 3.44
C THR A 43 31.71 20.29 3.58
N ALA A 44 31.93 21.25 4.48
CA ALA A 44 31.05 22.41 4.65
C ALA A 44 31.04 23.28 3.39
N LEU A 45 32.22 23.52 2.80
CA LEU A 45 32.37 24.26 1.55
C LEU A 45 31.71 23.53 0.37
N ALA A 46 31.82 22.19 0.30
CA ALA A 46 31.23 21.41 -0.79
C ALA A 46 29.70 21.29 -0.68
N THR A 47 29.16 21.15 0.53
CA THR A 47 27.73 20.85 0.74
C THR A 47 26.88 22.08 0.96
N LYS A 48 27.45 23.16 1.54
CA LYS A 48 26.77 24.44 1.80
C LYS A 48 27.72 25.63 1.64
N PRO A 49 28.26 25.86 0.41
CA PRO A 49 29.27 26.89 0.16
C PRO A 49 28.82 28.28 0.58
N LYS A 50 27.58 28.66 0.24
CA LYS A 50 27.03 29.99 0.55
C LYS A 50 26.89 30.21 2.06
N ASP A 51 26.38 29.23 2.80
CA ASP A 51 26.20 29.38 4.26
C ASP A 51 27.54 29.38 5.00
N TYR A 52 28.53 28.60 4.54
CA TYR A 52 29.85 28.55 5.16
C TYR A 52 30.64 29.84 4.93
N VAL A 53 30.53 30.44 3.74
CA VAL A 53 31.25 31.66 3.36
C VAL A 53 30.58 32.92 3.94
N LEU A 54 29.24 32.97 3.96
CA LEU A 54 28.50 34.19 4.29
C LEU A 54 28.12 34.32 5.78
N ARG A 55 28.31 33.27 6.59
CA ARG A 55 27.94 33.29 8.02
C ARG A 55 29.14 32.91 8.89
N PRO A 56 29.41 33.64 9.99
CA PRO A 56 30.48 33.31 10.93
C PRO A 56 30.04 32.14 11.83
N VAL A 57 29.99 30.92 11.27
CA VAL A 57 29.62 29.69 11.97
C VAL A 57 30.70 28.62 11.77
N ALA A 58 30.92 27.79 12.79
CA ALA A 58 31.87 26.69 12.68
C ALA A 58 31.47 25.73 11.54
N ALA A 59 32.45 25.21 10.78
CA ALA A 59 32.22 24.29 9.67
C ALA A 59 31.31 23.11 10.06
N TYR A 60 31.49 22.58 11.27
CA TYR A 60 30.65 21.52 11.82
C TYR A 60 29.19 21.96 12.04
N ALA A 61 28.96 23.20 12.50
CA ALA A 61 27.62 23.78 12.65
C ALA A 61 26.97 24.08 11.30
N THR A 62 27.75 24.38 10.26
CA THR A 62 27.23 24.54 8.90
C THR A 62 26.66 23.22 8.36
N ILE A 63 27.39 22.13 8.55
CA ILE A 63 26.96 20.79 8.08
C ILE A 63 25.80 20.27 8.93
N CYS A 64 25.96 20.28 10.25
CA CYS A 64 25.09 19.57 11.19
C CYS A 64 24.04 20.45 11.88
N GLY A 65 24.02 21.76 11.60
CA GLY A 65 23.10 22.73 12.21
C GLY A 65 23.61 23.29 13.55
N PRO A 66 22.97 24.34 14.10
CA PRO A 66 23.44 25.01 15.30
C PRO A 66 23.29 24.16 16.58
N GLY A 67 24.16 24.45 17.56
CA GLY A 67 24.07 23.89 18.91
C GLY A 67 24.14 22.36 18.95
N ASN A 68 24.87 21.73 18.04
CA ASN A 68 24.89 20.27 17.84
C ASN A 68 25.95 19.53 18.66
N THR A 69 26.75 20.22 19.47
CA THR A 69 27.81 19.66 20.31
C THR A 69 27.39 19.50 21.77
N ALA A 70 28.07 18.63 22.52
CA ALA A 70 27.84 18.48 23.96
C ALA A 70 28.13 19.75 24.78
N SER A 71 29.08 20.56 24.30
CA SER A 71 29.47 21.84 24.92
C SER A 71 28.39 22.91 24.81
N SER A 72 27.45 22.78 23.88
CA SER A 72 26.34 23.73 23.70
C SER A 72 25.32 23.70 24.86
N GLY A 73 25.38 22.69 25.73
CA GLY A 73 24.46 22.53 26.86
C GLY A 73 23.09 21.96 26.48
N TRP A 74 22.75 21.89 25.19
CA TRP A 74 21.47 21.39 24.71
C TRP A 74 21.34 19.87 24.83
N THR A 75 20.10 19.40 24.94
CA THR A 75 19.75 17.96 24.98
C THR A 75 19.57 17.41 23.57
N VAL A 76 19.97 16.15 23.37
CA VAL A 76 19.84 15.36 22.13
C VAL A 76 18.40 15.22 21.66
N PHE A 77 18.18 15.04 20.35
CA PHE A 77 16.87 14.64 19.83
C PHE A 77 16.60 13.15 20.05
N CYS A 78 15.33 12.81 20.27
CA CYS A 78 14.94 11.42 20.52
C CYS A 78 15.21 10.53 19.31
N ALA A 79 15.07 11.02 18.08
CA ALA A 79 15.42 10.24 16.89
C ALA A 79 16.88 9.75 16.91
N THR A 80 17.81 10.50 17.50
CA THR A 80 19.23 10.15 17.63
C THR A 80 19.46 8.94 18.54
N ILE A 81 18.71 8.82 19.64
CA ILE A 81 18.90 7.75 20.64
C ILE A 81 17.82 6.67 20.60
N ASN A 82 16.73 6.89 19.85
CA ASN A 82 15.55 6.05 19.78
C ASN A 82 15.42 5.38 18.40
N LYS A 83 16.54 4.90 17.83
CA LYS A 83 16.59 4.17 16.55
C LYS A 83 15.90 4.92 15.40
N GLY A 84 16.07 6.24 15.32
CA GLY A 84 15.44 7.10 14.32
C GLY A 84 14.03 7.58 14.67
N THR A 85 13.42 7.09 15.75
CA THR A 85 12.03 7.42 16.11
C THR A 85 11.91 8.76 16.81
N ASN A 86 11.11 9.66 16.25
CA ASN A 86 10.80 10.97 16.82
C ASN A 86 9.68 10.90 17.86
N ALA A 87 9.89 10.10 18.90
CA ALA A 87 8.99 9.93 20.05
C ALA A 87 9.81 9.73 21.32
N CYS A 88 9.20 9.96 22.49
CA CYS A 88 9.84 9.66 23.77
C CYS A 88 10.19 8.16 23.82
N PRO A 89 11.45 7.80 24.11
CA PRO A 89 11.87 6.40 24.21
C PRO A 89 11.20 5.70 25.41
N PRO A 90 11.16 4.36 25.43
CA PRO A 90 10.66 3.59 26.56
C PRO A 90 11.31 4.03 27.88
N GLY A 91 10.50 4.12 28.94
CA GLY A 91 10.96 4.63 30.24
C GLY A 91 11.13 6.15 30.30
N SER A 92 10.54 6.90 29.37
CA SER A 92 10.46 8.36 29.42
C SER A 92 9.08 8.85 28.99
N PHE A 93 8.76 10.10 29.30
CA PHE A 93 7.47 10.72 28.98
C PHE A 93 7.63 12.21 28.69
N ALA A 94 6.71 12.77 27.91
CA ALA A 94 6.67 14.21 27.64
C ALA A 94 6.36 14.97 28.94
N ALA A 95 7.26 15.85 29.39
CA ALA A 95 7.12 16.52 30.69
C ALA A 95 7.06 18.05 30.59
N GLY A 96 7.50 18.63 29.47
CA GLY A 96 7.50 20.07 29.22
C GLY A 96 7.73 20.38 27.75
N TRP A 97 7.43 21.60 27.33
CA TRP A 97 7.62 22.01 25.94
C TRP A 97 7.75 23.52 25.75
N TRP A 98 8.38 23.93 24.64
CA TRP A 98 8.39 25.32 24.19
C TRP A 98 8.22 25.39 22.68
N LYS A 99 7.85 26.57 22.18
CA LYS A 99 7.81 26.88 20.76
C LYS A 99 9.03 27.69 20.31
N ALA A 100 9.41 27.53 19.06
CA ALA A 100 10.41 28.35 18.38
C ALA A 100 9.82 28.84 17.07
N ALA A 101 9.84 30.16 16.85
CA ALA A 101 9.35 30.78 15.63
C ALA A 101 10.30 30.57 14.45
N ASP A 102 9.79 30.84 13.23
CA ASP A 102 10.57 30.94 11.99
C ASP A 102 11.41 29.70 11.67
N SER A 103 10.93 28.51 12.05
CA SER A 103 11.68 27.28 11.87
C SER A 103 11.62 26.81 10.42
N SER A 104 12.78 26.66 9.79
CA SER A 104 12.88 26.05 8.45
C SER A 104 12.34 24.62 8.42
N TRP A 105 12.33 23.95 9.58
CA TRP A 105 11.80 22.59 9.76
C TRP A 105 10.27 22.52 9.67
N CYS A 106 9.56 23.64 9.91
CA CYS A 106 8.11 23.76 9.82
C CYS A 106 7.65 24.76 8.76
N GLY A 107 8.46 24.97 7.71
CA GLY A 107 8.11 25.85 6.60
C GLY A 107 8.04 27.33 6.99
N GLY A 108 8.85 27.77 7.95
CA GLY A 108 8.83 29.12 8.50
C GLY A 108 7.78 29.33 9.61
N GLY A 109 7.01 28.29 9.95
CA GLY A 109 6.08 28.32 11.07
C GLY A 109 6.74 28.07 12.43
N TYR A 110 5.88 27.92 13.44
CA TYR A 110 6.31 27.48 14.76
C TYR A 110 6.68 26.00 14.76
N ARG A 111 7.82 25.70 15.39
CA ARG A 111 8.19 24.36 15.80
C ARG A 111 8.01 24.21 17.30
N TYR A 112 7.61 23.02 17.73
CA TYR A 112 7.43 22.67 19.13
C TYR A 112 8.48 21.65 19.52
N ILE A 113 9.20 21.93 20.59
CA ILE A 113 10.20 21.02 21.15
C ILE A 113 9.67 20.53 22.50
N VAL A 114 9.64 19.22 22.65
CA VAL A 114 9.06 18.53 23.80
C VAL A 114 10.18 17.79 24.51
N ASP A 115 10.38 18.12 25.79
CA ASP A 115 11.32 17.40 26.64
C ASP A 115 10.69 16.06 27.06
N CYS A 116 11.38 14.97 26.73
CA CYS A 116 11.08 13.63 27.20
C CYS A 116 11.93 13.36 28.44
N ASN A 117 11.35 13.49 29.63
CA ASN A 117 12.03 13.22 30.88
C ASN A 117 11.98 11.72 31.18
N ALA A 118 13.07 11.19 31.73
CA ALA A 118 13.11 9.81 32.19
C ALA A 118 12.09 9.57 33.31
N ALA A 119 11.55 8.36 33.42
CA ALA A 119 10.73 7.96 34.54
C ALA A 119 11.61 7.57 35.74
N CYS A 120 11.18 7.97 36.94
CA CYS A 120 11.77 7.56 38.21
C CYS A 120 11.32 6.12 38.50
N THR A 121 12.13 5.14 38.11
CA THR A 121 11.72 3.72 38.08
C THR A 121 12.44 2.87 39.12
N LYS A 122 13.59 3.33 39.64
CA LYS A 122 14.39 2.57 40.62
C LYS A 122 14.12 2.97 42.07
N CYS A 123 13.42 4.08 42.30
CA CYS A 123 13.09 4.57 43.63
C CYS A 123 11.60 4.90 43.72
N THR A 124 11.00 4.59 44.88
CA THR A 124 9.59 4.86 45.19
C THR A 124 9.39 6.13 46.02
N THR A 125 10.47 6.68 46.59
CA THR A 125 10.50 7.90 47.39
C THR A 125 11.70 8.77 47.03
N GLY A 126 11.60 10.09 47.22
CA GLY A 126 12.67 11.04 46.92
C GLY A 126 12.40 11.83 45.66
N CYS A 127 11.70 12.96 45.83
CA CYS A 127 11.48 13.95 44.78
C CYS A 127 11.74 15.33 45.36
N SER A 128 12.77 16.02 44.87
CA SER A 128 13.04 17.42 45.20
C SER A 128 12.81 18.23 43.94
N ASP A 129 12.03 19.31 44.04
CA ASP A 129 11.75 20.22 42.92
C ASP A 129 11.21 19.51 41.65
N GLY A 130 10.44 18.43 41.85
CA GLY A 130 9.86 17.64 40.75
C GLY A 130 10.84 16.70 40.03
N ILE A 131 12.07 16.56 40.54
CA ILE A 131 13.12 15.71 40.02
C ILE A 131 13.53 14.65 41.06
N CYS A 132 13.62 13.38 40.67
CA CYS A 132 14.13 12.33 41.56
C CYS A 132 15.66 12.31 41.62
N ASP A 133 16.24 11.53 42.54
CA ASP A 133 17.70 11.33 42.56
C ASP A 133 18.18 10.69 41.23
N SER A 134 19.36 11.06 40.75
CA SER A 134 19.90 10.55 39.49
C SER A 134 20.11 9.03 39.47
N ARG A 135 20.28 8.40 40.64
CA ARG A 135 20.30 6.94 40.77
C ARG A 135 18.94 6.29 40.51
N CYS A 136 17.86 7.08 40.54
CA CYS A 136 16.48 6.60 40.46
C CYS A 136 15.95 6.45 39.03
N TRP A 137 16.65 6.96 38.02
CA TRP A 137 16.25 6.84 36.61
C TRP A 137 17.23 5.98 35.80
N ASN A 138 16.78 5.54 34.63
CA ASN A 138 17.44 4.50 33.84
C ASN A 138 18.47 5.01 32.82
N CYS A 139 18.60 6.31 32.62
CA CYS A 139 19.60 6.89 31.72
C CYS A 139 20.77 7.53 32.49
N SER A 140 21.96 7.49 31.89
CA SER A 140 23.18 8.13 32.41
C SER A 140 23.53 9.35 31.59
N CYS A 141 24.14 10.36 32.22
CA CYS A 141 24.66 11.52 31.50
C CYS A 141 25.71 11.07 30.47
N GLY A 142 25.54 11.50 29.23
CA GLY A 142 26.43 11.19 28.11
C GLY A 142 26.25 12.17 26.96
N THR A 143 26.78 11.82 25.80
CA THR A 143 26.72 12.66 24.59
C THR A 143 26.25 11.85 23.40
N GLY A 144 25.50 12.48 22.51
CA GLY A 144 25.13 11.88 21.23
C GLY A 144 26.34 11.50 20.38
N SER A 145 26.14 10.58 19.45
CA SER A 145 27.21 10.03 18.63
C SER A 145 27.69 11.06 17.60
N THR A 146 29.01 11.15 17.39
CA THR A 146 29.61 11.91 16.28
C THR A 146 29.23 11.35 14.90
N ALA A 147 28.80 10.08 14.84
CA ALA A 147 28.24 9.47 13.63
C ALA A 147 26.88 10.07 13.24
N THR A 148 26.22 10.75 14.18
CA THR A 148 25.03 11.54 13.95
C THR A 148 25.37 13.02 14.03
N CYS A 149 24.70 13.88 13.28
CA CYS A 149 24.87 15.34 13.38
C CYS A 149 24.30 15.94 14.70
N ASP A 150 24.28 15.16 15.78
CA ASP A 150 23.64 15.49 17.05
C ASP A 150 24.44 14.90 18.21
N GLN A 151 25.51 15.59 18.60
CA GLN A 151 26.38 15.24 19.74
C GLN A 151 25.94 15.90 21.05
N ARG A 152 24.71 16.42 21.09
CA ARG A 152 24.13 17.07 22.27
C ARG A 152 24.06 16.12 23.46
N ARG A 153 23.83 16.68 24.65
CA ARG A 153 23.82 15.93 25.92
C ARG A 153 22.66 14.94 25.95
N ILE A 154 22.92 13.75 26.49
CA ILE A 154 21.92 12.72 26.77
C ILE A 154 21.76 12.69 28.28
N CYS A 155 20.54 12.87 28.80
CA CYS A 155 20.22 12.66 30.22
C CYS A 155 21.09 13.46 31.24
N CYS A 156 21.73 14.55 30.83
CA CYS A 156 22.56 15.37 31.72
C CYS A 156 21.81 16.56 32.33
N ASN A 157 20.72 16.99 31.71
CA ASN A 157 19.97 18.16 32.13
C ASN A 157 18.78 17.69 33.00
N ALA A 158 18.77 18.07 34.27
CA ALA A 158 17.77 17.63 35.25
C ALA A 158 16.87 18.80 35.64
N PHE A 159 15.80 18.99 34.86
CA PHE A 159 14.78 20.00 35.12
C PHE A 159 13.46 19.58 34.48
N ARG A 160 12.35 20.23 34.88
CA ARG A 160 11.03 20.00 34.29
C ARG A 160 10.22 21.29 34.27
N TYR A 161 9.69 21.65 33.10
CA TYR A 161 8.77 22.78 32.97
C TYR A 161 7.36 22.51 33.50
N GLY A 162 6.92 21.25 33.53
CA GLY A 162 5.66 20.85 34.15
C GLY A 162 4.42 21.14 33.31
N GLN A 163 4.56 21.39 32.00
CA GLN A 163 3.40 21.64 31.12
C GLN A 163 2.74 20.35 30.64
N CYS A 164 3.42 19.20 30.71
CA CYS A 164 2.94 17.92 30.21
C CYS A 164 2.92 16.84 31.31
N ASN A 165 1.95 15.94 31.21
CA ASN A 165 1.71 14.84 32.14
C ASN A 165 1.81 15.30 33.60
N THR A 166 1.06 16.36 33.93
CA THR A 166 1.10 17.06 35.23
C THR A 166 0.73 16.16 36.41
N GLN A 167 0.00 15.08 36.16
CA GLN A 167 -0.32 14.05 37.15
C GLN A 167 0.93 13.30 37.66
N VAL A 168 1.98 13.21 36.85
CA VAL A 168 3.27 12.65 37.28
C VAL A 168 3.95 13.72 38.11
N LYS A 169 4.15 13.51 39.42
CA LYS A 169 4.76 14.52 40.30
C LYS A 169 6.30 14.53 40.23
N CYS A 170 6.90 13.39 39.93
CA CYS A 170 8.35 13.26 39.88
C CYS A 170 8.85 12.74 38.53
N SER A 171 9.93 13.34 38.04
CA SER A 171 10.56 12.96 36.78
C SER A 171 12.07 12.84 36.94
N GLY A 172 12.73 12.15 36.02
CA GLY A 172 14.17 12.14 35.93
C GLY A 172 14.70 13.23 35.01
N GLY A 173 16.00 13.14 34.72
CA GLY A 173 16.64 14.02 33.73
C GLY A 173 16.00 13.96 32.35
N VAL A 174 16.17 15.03 31.57
CA VAL A 174 15.71 15.10 30.18
C VAL A 174 16.49 14.09 29.36
N HIS A 175 15.83 12.99 28.99
CA HIS A 175 16.43 11.88 28.26
C HIS A 175 16.76 12.31 26.82
N CYS A 176 15.79 12.94 26.15
CA CYS A 176 15.91 13.48 24.81
C CYS A 176 14.77 14.45 24.50
N ARG A 177 14.77 15.02 23.29
CA ARG A 177 13.73 15.94 22.81
C ARG A 177 13.02 15.42 21.57
N VAL A 178 11.69 15.49 21.58
CA VAL A 178 10.84 15.29 20.40
C VAL A 178 10.60 16.63 19.74
N VAL A 179 10.42 16.62 18.43
CA VAL A 179 10.02 17.82 17.69
C VAL A 179 8.76 17.61 16.88
N SER A 180 7.96 18.65 16.75
CA SER A 180 6.73 18.61 15.97
C SER A 180 6.43 19.99 15.37
N CYS A 181 5.75 20.00 14.22
CA CYS A 181 5.13 21.20 13.66
C CYS A 181 3.69 21.40 14.15
N VAL A 182 3.21 20.50 15.02
CA VAL A 182 1.89 20.58 15.65
C VAL A 182 2.09 20.70 17.17
N PRO A 183 1.34 21.61 17.85
CA PRO A 183 1.47 21.77 19.29
C PRO A 183 1.27 20.46 20.07
N PRO A 184 2.06 20.21 21.13
CA PRO A 184 2.03 18.95 21.86
C PRO A 184 0.71 18.66 22.56
N TYR A 185 -0.03 19.69 23.00
CA TYR A 185 -1.36 19.53 23.59
C TYR A 185 -2.41 18.94 22.61
N ARG A 186 -2.09 18.80 21.32
CA ARG A 186 -2.95 18.13 20.32
C ARG A 186 -2.69 16.62 20.19
N TRP A 187 -1.58 16.11 20.72
CA TRP A 187 -1.18 14.70 20.53
C TRP A 187 -0.62 14.01 21.78
N THR A 188 -0.39 14.76 22.86
CA THR A 188 -0.03 14.23 24.17
C THR A 188 -0.67 15.08 25.26
N SER A 189 -0.75 14.56 26.48
CA SER A 189 -1.36 15.26 27.61
C SER A 189 -0.48 16.43 28.06
N CYS A 190 -0.78 17.61 27.52
CA CYS A 190 -0.11 18.86 27.86
C CYS A 190 -1.12 19.99 27.98
N THR A 191 -0.78 20.95 28.82
CA THR A 191 -1.46 22.24 28.91
C THR A 191 -1.14 23.10 27.69
N THR A 192 -1.95 24.14 27.48
CA THR A 192 -1.74 25.17 26.45
C THR A 192 -0.76 26.26 26.89
N ALA A 193 -0.26 26.20 28.13
CA ALA A 193 0.75 27.13 28.63
C ALA A 193 2.00 27.03 27.74
N SER A 194 2.39 28.14 27.11
CA SER A 194 3.44 28.17 26.09
C SER A 194 4.67 28.89 26.61
N LEU A 195 5.81 28.21 26.54
CA LEU A 195 7.14 28.83 26.65
C LEU A 195 7.72 29.05 25.24
N SER A 196 8.70 29.93 25.11
CA SER A 196 9.35 30.22 23.82
C SER A 196 10.87 30.28 23.94
N ASP A 197 11.58 29.66 22.99
CA ASP A 197 13.04 29.79 22.85
C ASP A 197 13.46 29.67 21.38
N ASN A 198 13.58 30.82 20.72
CA ASN A 198 13.89 30.91 19.29
C ASN A 198 15.32 30.47 18.95
N ARG A 199 16.23 30.30 19.92
CA ARG A 199 17.58 29.76 19.66
C ARG A 199 17.54 28.32 19.12
N THR A 200 16.41 27.65 19.34
CA THR A 200 16.20 26.24 18.98
C THR A 200 15.45 26.04 17.66
N SER A 201 15.10 27.12 16.96
CA SER A 201 14.33 27.07 15.69
C SER A 201 14.97 26.17 14.64
N GLU A 202 16.31 26.20 14.57
CA GLU A 202 17.11 25.48 13.58
C GLU A 202 17.83 24.24 14.13
N HIS A 203 17.60 23.85 15.39
CA HIS A 203 18.21 22.64 15.94
C HIS A 203 17.67 21.39 15.23
N SER A 204 18.52 20.57 14.61
CA SER A 204 18.05 19.34 13.97
C SER A 204 18.99 18.15 14.23
N THR A 205 18.63 17.01 13.66
CA THR A 205 19.47 15.81 13.50
C THR A 205 19.20 15.23 12.10
N SER A 206 20.17 14.54 11.53
CA SER A 206 20.06 13.89 10.22
C SER A 206 18.99 12.79 10.18
N LEU A 207 18.50 12.35 11.33
CA LEU A 207 17.47 11.31 11.45
C LEU A 207 16.04 11.85 11.46
N LEU A 208 15.86 13.17 11.53
CA LEU A 208 14.54 13.79 11.38
C LEU A 208 14.24 14.05 9.91
N PRO A 209 13.00 13.84 9.44
CA PRO A 209 12.55 14.32 8.14
C PRO A 209 12.83 15.82 8.02
N ARG A 210 13.18 16.29 6.82
CA ARG A 210 13.33 17.72 6.55
C ARG A 210 11.99 18.27 6.06
N TRP A 211 11.78 19.58 6.22
CA TRP A 211 10.63 20.25 5.65
C TRP A 211 10.55 20.04 4.13
N GLY A 212 9.35 19.79 3.65
CA GLY A 212 9.05 19.53 2.25
C GLY A 212 7.62 18.97 2.12
N VAL A 213 7.26 18.53 0.92
CA VAL A 213 5.90 18.05 0.63
C VAL A 213 5.45 16.88 1.51
N ILE A 214 6.38 16.01 1.93
CA ILE A 214 6.10 14.91 2.85
C ILE A 214 5.75 15.42 4.25
N GLU A 215 6.58 16.30 4.83
CA GLU A 215 6.35 16.84 6.17
C GLU A 215 5.11 17.75 6.19
N GLN A 216 4.86 18.47 5.10
CA GLN A 216 3.63 19.25 4.93
C GLN A 216 2.40 18.35 4.95
N LYS A 217 2.38 17.25 4.17
CA LYS A 217 1.30 16.26 4.20
C LYS A 217 1.11 15.67 5.60
N TYR A 218 2.20 15.31 6.28
CA TYR A 218 2.15 14.77 7.64
C TYR A 218 1.53 15.76 8.64
N ARG A 219 1.93 17.04 8.58
CA ARG A 219 1.35 18.11 9.40
C ARG A 219 -0.14 18.30 9.11
N ASP A 220 -0.54 18.32 7.84
CA ASP A 220 -1.93 18.52 7.43
C ASP A 220 -2.82 17.34 7.85
N MET A 221 -2.24 16.15 8.04
CA MET A 221 -2.90 14.98 8.63
C MET A 221 -2.97 15.01 10.17
N GLY A 222 -2.39 16.01 10.83
CA GLY A 222 -2.33 16.15 12.30
C GLY A 222 -1.04 15.67 12.95
N ALA A 223 0.01 15.38 12.17
CA ALA A 223 1.32 14.94 12.63
C ALA A 223 1.24 13.76 13.62
N GLN A 224 1.83 13.86 14.81
CA GLN A 224 1.85 12.80 15.82
C GLN A 224 0.45 12.41 16.32
N ALA A 225 -0.55 13.29 16.17
CA ALA A 225 -1.94 12.96 16.51
C ALA A 225 -2.56 11.97 15.52
N SER A 226 -2.10 12.00 14.26
CA SER A 226 -2.63 11.18 13.16
C SER A 226 -2.44 9.68 13.41
N TYR A 227 -3.04 8.85 12.55
CA TYR A 227 -2.79 7.41 12.56
C TYR A 227 -1.31 7.06 12.31
N LEU A 228 -0.58 7.90 11.56
CA LEU A 228 0.82 7.65 11.23
C LEU A 228 1.73 7.69 12.47
N LYS A 229 1.37 8.43 13.52
CA LYS A 229 2.20 8.64 14.72
C LYS A 229 3.60 9.13 14.34
N ALA A 230 4.63 8.87 15.15
CA ALA A 230 5.96 9.42 14.96
C ALA A 230 6.67 8.88 13.71
N SER A 231 7.48 9.73 13.08
CA SER A 231 8.44 9.30 12.06
C SER A 231 9.49 8.37 12.67
N THR A 232 9.88 7.32 11.95
CA THR A 232 10.89 6.33 12.38
C THR A 232 12.24 6.52 11.69
N GLY A 233 12.45 7.68 11.05
CA GLY A 233 13.71 8.03 10.42
C GLY A 233 13.56 9.18 9.42
N PRO A 234 14.64 9.48 8.67
CA PRO A 234 14.65 10.56 7.71
C PRO A 234 13.93 10.19 6.40
N ILE A 235 13.86 11.16 5.49
CA ILE A 235 13.46 10.92 4.09
C ILE A 235 14.44 9.93 3.46
N LYS A 236 13.91 8.89 2.81
CA LYS A 236 14.66 7.87 2.07
C LYS A 236 14.28 7.89 0.60
N SER A 237 15.25 7.59 -0.26
CA SER A 237 14.99 7.29 -1.67
C SER A 237 14.44 5.87 -1.80
N VAL A 238 13.54 5.66 -2.75
CA VAL A 238 13.10 4.32 -3.16
C VAL A 238 14.21 3.57 -3.92
N GLY A 239 15.15 4.31 -4.54
CA GLY A 239 16.29 3.75 -5.28
C GLY A 239 16.13 3.74 -6.80
N ASP A 240 14.96 4.09 -7.32
CA ASP A 240 14.66 4.20 -8.77
C ASP A 240 14.85 5.61 -9.33
N GLY A 241 15.21 6.59 -8.50
CA GLY A 241 15.32 7.99 -8.88
C GLY A 241 13.97 8.70 -9.07
N ILE A 242 12.84 8.05 -8.78
CA ILE A 242 11.49 8.59 -8.97
C ILE A 242 10.87 8.99 -7.63
N GLY A 243 10.93 8.09 -6.65
CA GLY A 243 10.21 8.24 -5.39
C GLY A 243 11.11 8.50 -4.18
N THR A 244 10.57 9.29 -3.26
CA THR A 244 11.10 9.38 -1.89
C THR A 244 9.98 9.14 -0.89
N PHE A 245 10.34 8.70 0.32
CA PHE A 245 9.37 8.42 1.36
C PHE A 245 9.91 8.69 2.76
N VAL A 246 9.00 8.86 3.72
CA VAL A 246 9.29 8.80 5.15
C VAL A 246 8.49 7.67 5.76
N GLN A 247 9.14 6.84 6.58
CA GLN A 247 8.49 5.82 7.37
C GLN A 247 7.99 6.42 8.69
N TYR A 248 6.78 6.06 9.07
CA TYR A 248 6.14 6.37 10.34
C TYR A 248 5.71 5.07 11.00
N GLN A 249 5.39 5.12 12.30
CA GLN A 249 4.96 3.92 13.04
C GLN A 249 3.65 3.34 12.46
N GLY A 250 2.72 4.19 12.05
CA GLY A 250 1.43 3.80 11.48
C GLY A 250 1.41 3.70 9.96
N GLY A 251 2.54 3.78 9.27
CA GLY A 251 2.57 3.68 7.81
C GLY A 251 3.68 4.51 7.17
N LYS A 252 3.43 4.99 5.96
CA LYS A 252 4.43 5.68 5.14
C LYS A 252 3.79 6.83 4.39
N ILE A 253 4.54 7.90 4.19
CA ILE A 253 4.18 8.93 3.19
C ILE A 253 5.20 8.85 2.07
N VAL A 254 4.71 8.68 0.84
CA VAL A 254 5.50 8.54 -0.38
C VAL A 254 5.21 9.71 -1.29
N THR A 255 6.23 10.25 -1.93
CA THR A 255 6.06 11.32 -2.92
C THR A 255 6.74 10.97 -4.23
N THR A 256 6.06 11.27 -5.33
CA THR A 256 6.63 11.26 -6.69
C THR A 256 6.23 12.54 -7.41
N ARG A 257 6.97 12.92 -8.45
CA ARG A 257 6.60 14.06 -9.29
C ARG A 257 5.27 13.85 -10.02
N ALA A 258 5.00 12.63 -10.48
CA ALA A 258 3.84 12.31 -11.29
C ALA A 258 2.53 12.23 -10.48
N HIS A 259 2.58 11.70 -9.25
CA HIS A 259 1.37 11.36 -8.48
C HIS A 259 1.18 12.18 -7.20
N GLY A 260 2.13 13.06 -6.91
CA GLY A 260 2.16 13.88 -5.69
C GLY A 260 2.52 13.07 -4.45
N THR A 261 2.13 13.59 -3.29
CA THR A 261 2.46 13.03 -1.97
C THR A 261 1.26 12.30 -1.37
N ARG A 262 1.40 10.99 -1.12
CA ARG A 262 0.34 10.08 -0.67
C ARG A 262 0.71 9.36 0.62
N ALA A 263 -0.24 9.27 1.54
CA ALA A 263 -0.11 8.48 2.76
C ALA A 263 -0.64 7.06 2.54
N VAL A 264 0.10 6.07 3.01
CA VAL A 264 -0.24 4.66 2.97
C VAL A 264 -0.19 4.12 4.40
N TYR A 265 -1.32 3.74 4.95
CA TYR A 265 -1.37 3.22 6.33
C TYR A 265 -0.75 1.82 6.42
N SER A 266 -0.23 1.47 7.60
CA SER A 266 0.54 0.25 7.87
C SER A 266 -0.11 -1.04 7.35
N TRP A 267 -1.43 -1.23 7.50
CA TRP A 267 -2.13 -2.42 7.00
C TRP A 267 -2.21 -2.46 5.47
N ILE A 268 -2.26 -1.30 4.81
CA ILE A 268 -2.20 -1.16 3.34
C ILE A 268 -0.76 -1.34 2.86
N ASP A 269 0.21 -0.69 3.52
CA ASP A 269 1.63 -0.78 3.19
C ASP A 269 2.10 -2.24 3.30
N SER A 270 1.63 -2.99 4.30
CA SER A 270 1.94 -4.43 4.43
C SER A 270 1.54 -5.23 3.19
N LYS A 271 0.32 -5.02 2.68
CA LYS A 271 -0.16 -5.66 1.43
C LYS A 271 0.62 -5.16 0.22
N TRP A 272 0.91 -3.87 0.16
CA TRP A 272 1.65 -3.27 -0.96
C TRP A 272 3.12 -3.73 -1.01
N GLN A 273 3.81 -3.83 0.12
CA GLN A 273 5.17 -4.35 0.21
C GLN A 273 5.22 -5.84 -0.16
N ALA A 274 4.20 -6.63 0.18
CA ALA A 274 4.09 -8.02 -0.26
C ALA A 274 3.99 -8.14 -1.81
N MET A 275 3.54 -7.08 -2.48
CA MET A 275 3.53 -6.98 -3.95
C MET A 275 4.80 -6.34 -4.53
N GLY A 276 5.85 -6.16 -3.74
CA GLY A 276 7.11 -5.51 -4.13
C GLY A 276 7.16 -3.99 -3.94
N GLY A 277 6.15 -3.40 -3.29
CA GLY A 277 6.12 -1.97 -2.98
C GLY A 277 6.12 -1.10 -4.25
N PRO A 278 6.79 0.08 -4.24
CA PRO A 278 6.78 0.99 -5.39
C PRO A 278 7.41 0.42 -6.67
N LEU A 279 8.36 -0.50 -6.54
CA LEU A 279 9.03 -1.16 -7.68
C LEU A 279 8.30 -2.43 -8.12
N GLY A 280 7.26 -2.81 -7.40
CA GLY A 280 6.53 -4.05 -7.60
C GLY A 280 5.35 -3.93 -8.56
N ALA A 281 4.47 -4.93 -8.50
CA ALA A 281 3.39 -5.11 -9.46
C ALA A 281 2.41 -3.92 -9.51
N MET A 282 2.13 -3.30 -8.36
CA MET A 282 1.16 -2.20 -8.26
C MET A 282 1.75 -0.81 -8.57
N GLY A 283 3.07 -0.62 -8.44
CA GLY A 283 3.71 0.69 -8.58
C GLY A 283 3.42 1.63 -7.40
N TYR A 284 3.56 2.94 -7.63
CA TYR A 284 3.35 4.00 -6.64
C TYR A 284 1.87 4.25 -6.31
N PRO A 285 1.55 4.72 -5.08
CA PRO A 285 0.21 5.18 -4.76
C PRO A 285 -0.14 6.43 -5.60
N THR A 286 -1.35 6.44 -6.15
CA THR A 286 -1.89 7.57 -6.93
C THR A 286 -2.99 8.33 -6.18
N SER A 287 -3.55 7.71 -5.13
CA SER A 287 -4.49 8.33 -4.20
C SER A 287 -4.06 8.10 -2.74
N ASP A 288 -4.57 8.94 -1.85
CA ASP A 288 -4.71 8.54 -0.44
C ASP A 288 -5.83 7.49 -0.32
N GLN A 289 -6.06 6.95 0.87
CA GLN A 289 -7.22 6.10 1.11
C GLN A 289 -8.51 6.90 0.94
N ILE A 290 -9.39 6.42 0.05
CA ILE A 290 -10.74 6.95 -0.18
C ILE A 290 -11.71 6.11 0.65
N THR A 291 -12.50 6.75 1.51
CA THR A 291 -13.47 6.10 2.40
C THR A 291 -14.90 6.54 2.05
N GLY A 292 -15.91 5.91 2.65
CA GLY A 292 -17.32 6.23 2.39
C GLY A 292 -17.84 5.68 1.07
N LEU A 293 -17.21 4.61 0.55
CA LEU A 293 -17.72 3.90 -0.61
C LEU A 293 -18.90 3.00 -0.23
N ARG A 294 -19.54 2.42 -1.24
CA ARG A 294 -20.65 1.48 -1.11
C ARG A 294 -20.34 0.39 -0.07
N ASP A 295 -21.35 -0.07 0.65
CA ASP A 295 -21.25 -1.16 1.64
C ASP A 295 -20.19 -0.89 2.75
N GLY A 296 -19.99 0.40 3.07
CA GLY A 296 -19.03 0.84 4.08
C GLY A 296 -17.56 0.70 3.66
N GLY A 297 -17.30 0.55 2.36
CA GLY A 297 -15.96 0.23 1.87
C GLY A 297 -15.02 1.41 1.71
N TRP A 298 -13.77 1.06 1.43
CA TRP A 298 -12.69 1.99 1.12
C TRP A 298 -11.75 1.40 0.08
N ILE A 299 -11.02 2.27 -0.60
CA ILE A 299 -10.01 1.89 -1.59
C ILE A 299 -8.80 2.81 -1.50
N GLN A 300 -7.61 2.25 -1.65
CA GLN A 300 -6.41 3.01 -1.97
C GLN A 300 -5.90 2.58 -3.35
N ILE A 301 -5.70 3.55 -4.25
CA ILE A 301 -5.36 3.31 -5.64
C ILE A 301 -3.85 3.49 -5.84
N PHE A 302 -3.28 2.59 -6.63
CA PHE A 302 -1.90 2.55 -7.09
C PHE A 302 -1.88 2.61 -8.62
N GLN A 303 -0.70 2.81 -9.22
CA GLN A 303 -0.54 2.97 -10.67
C GLN A 303 -1.17 1.83 -11.47
N ARG A 304 -1.05 0.59 -10.99
CA ARG A 304 -1.52 -0.63 -11.67
C ARG A 304 -2.37 -1.51 -10.77
N GLY A 305 -3.03 -0.93 -9.77
CA GLY A 305 -3.84 -1.72 -8.86
C GLY A 305 -4.48 -0.93 -7.74
N CYS A 306 -5.04 -1.65 -6.80
CA CYS A 306 -5.64 -1.10 -5.61
C CYS A 306 -5.55 -2.09 -4.43
N VAL A 307 -5.71 -1.53 -3.24
CA VAL A 307 -6.01 -2.27 -2.02
C VAL A 307 -7.36 -1.78 -1.52
N THR A 308 -8.28 -2.69 -1.22
CA THR A 308 -9.69 -2.35 -0.92
C THR A 308 -10.37 -3.40 -0.05
N ASP A 309 -11.37 -2.98 0.71
CA ASP A 309 -12.38 -3.86 1.31
C ASP A 309 -13.70 -3.11 1.56
N SER A 310 -14.67 -3.85 2.10
CA SER A 310 -15.95 -3.37 2.61
C SER A 310 -16.30 -4.02 3.94
N ALA A 311 -17.41 -3.61 4.56
CA ALA A 311 -17.87 -4.19 5.82
C ALA A 311 -18.15 -5.71 5.72
N GLY A 312 -18.38 -6.23 4.51
CA GLY A 312 -18.65 -7.65 4.24
C GLY A 312 -17.48 -8.41 3.64
N THR A 313 -16.29 -7.80 3.47
CA THR A 313 -15.11 -8.48 2.91
C THR A 313 -13.88 -8.26 3.78
N THR A 314 -12.72 -8.74 3.32
CA THR A 314 -11.43 -8.53 3.96
C THR A 314 -10.50 -7.76 3.02
N THR A 315 -9.46 -7.10 3.54
CA THR A 315 -8.52 -6.32 2.74
C THR A 315 -7.85 -7.14 1.64
N GLN A 316 -8.25 -6.89 0.39
CA GLN A 316 -7.73 -7.56 -0.80
C GLN A 316 -6.97 -6.62 -1.72
N VAL A 317 -6.12 -7.24 -2.55
CA VAL A 317 -5.34 -6.57 -3.58
C VAL A 317 -5.89 -6.97 -4.95
N VAL A 318 -6.16 -5.99 -5.80
CA VAL A 318 -6.55 -6.21 -7.20
C VAL A 318 -5.61 -5.39 -8.07
N TYR A 319 -4.87 -6.04 -8.97
CA TYR A 319 -3.79 -5.40 -9.74
C TYR A 319 -3.69 -5.96 -11.16
N ASP A 320 -2.97 -5.22 -12.01
CA ASP A 320 -2.70 -5.53 -13.42
C ASP A 320 -4.00 -5.70 -14.23
N ILE A 321 -4.08 -6.64 -15.17
CA ILE A 321 -5.27 -6.86 -16.01
C ILE A 321 -6.56 -7.04 -15.21
N ARG A 322 -6.50 -7.62 -14.00
CA ARG A 322 -7.66 -7.74 -13.10
C ARG A 322 -8.17 -6.37 -12.65
N TRP A 323 -7.25 -5.47 -12.33
CA TRP A 323 -7.58 -4.09 -11.97
C TRP A 323 -8.20 -3.37 -13.17
N THR A 324 -7.56 -3.43 -14.33
CA THR A 324 -8.09 -2.83 -15.57
C THR A 324 -9.50 -3.35 -15.88
N LYS A 325 -9.73 -4.65 -15.78
CA LYS A 325 -11.05 -5.26 -16.04
C LYS A 325 -12.06 -4.83 -14.98
N TRP A 326 -11.74 -4.92 -13.68
CA TRP A 326 -12.66 -4.50 -12.61
C TRP A 326 -13.01 -3.00 -12.70
N GLN A 327 -12.07 -2.15 -13.12
CA GLN A 327 -12.34 -0.74 -13.41
C GLN A 327 -13.35 -0.56 -14.54
N ALA A 328 -13.19 -1.29 -15.64
CA ALA A 328 -14.11 -1.25 -16.78
C ALA A 328 -15.52 -1.76 -16.42
N GLU A 329 -15.61 -2.72 -15.50
CA GLU A 329 -16.89 -3.25 -14.97
C GLU A 329 -17.54 -2.34 -13.90
N GLY A 330 -16.99 -1.14 -13.63
CA GLY A 330 -17.58 -0.18 -12.68
C GLY A 330 -17.18 -0.37 -11.21
N ARG A 331 -16.12 -1.16 -10.94
CA ARG A 331 -15.56 -1.44 -9.60
C ARG A 331 -16.62 -1.91 -8.60
N GLU A 332 -16.63 -1.35 -7.39
CA GLU A 332 -17.57 -1.69 -6.32
C GLU A 332 -19.03 -1.37 -6.66
N LYS A 333 -19.26 -0.45 -7.60
CA LYS A 333 -20.61 -0.12 -8.10
C LYS A 333 -21.07 -1.06 -9.20
N GLY A 334 -20.15 -1.82 -9.78
CA GLY A 334 -20.42 -2.83 -10.80
C GLY A 334 -21.08 -4.09 -10.26
N LEU A 335 -21.34 -5.02 -11.18
CA LEU A 335 -21.98 -6.31 -10.87
C LEU A 335 -21.09 -7.24 -10.04
N LEU A 336 -19.78 -7.02 -10.05
CA LEU A 336 -18.83 -7.81 -9.25
C LEU A 336 -18.82 -7.42 -7.77
N GLY A 337 -19.02 -6.14 -7.44
CA GLY A 337 -18.83 -5.64 -6.07
C GLY A 337 -17.35 -5.70 -5.64
N TYR A 338 -17.11 -5.93 -4.35
CA TYR A 338 -15.77 -6.00 -3.77
C TYR A 338 -15.08 -7.36 -3.97
N PRO A 339 -13.74 -7.40 -4.06
CA PRO A 339 -12.99 -8.65 -4.01
C PRO A 339 -13.18 -9.36 -2.67
N THR A 340 -13.31 -10.69 -2.70
CA THR A 340 -13.59 -11.51 -1.51
C THR A 340 -12.41 -12.38 -1.06
N GLY A 341 -11.36 -12.47 -1.87
CA GLY A 341 -10.16 -13.24 -1.56
C GLY A 341 -8.99 -12.83 -2.46
N ALA A 342 -7.81 -13.39 -2.21
CA ALA A 342 -6.67 -13.19 -3.09
C ALA A 342 -6.88 -13.92 -4.42
N CYS A 343 -6.17 -13.50 -5.46
CA CYS A 343 -6.14 -14.23 -6.73
C CYS A 343 -5.56 -15.63 -6.52
N ALA A 344 -6.30 -16.66 -6.91
CA ALA A 344 -5.79 -18.02 -7.01
C ALA A 344 -5.06 -18.17 -8.34
N PHE A 345 -3.82 -18.66 -8.29
CA PHE A 345 -2.98 -18.94 -9.46
C PHE A 345 -2.72 -20.44 -9.58
N ASN A 346 -2.15 -20.87 -10.71
CA ASN A 346 -1.84 -22.27 -11.01
C ASN A 346 -3.09 -23.18 -10.96
N LEU A 347 -4.22 -22.62 -11.39
CA LEU A 347 -5.42 -23.41 -11.65
C LEU A 347 -5.21 -24.21 -12.95
N ARG A 348 -6.17 -25.09 -13.25
CA ARG A 348 -6.20 -25.89 -14.49
C ARG A 348 -5.88 -25.03 -15.72
N ASP A 349 -5.20 -25.61 -16.71
CA ASP A 349 -4.83 -24.95 -17.98
C ASP A 349 -4.01 -23.66 -17.77
N SER A 350 -3.18 -23.67 -16.72
CA SER A 350 -2.37 -22.53 -16.26
C SER A 350 -3.20 -21.28 -15.97
N GLY A 351 -4.43 -21.48 -15.50
CA GLY A 351 -5.37 -20.40 -15.24
C GLY A 351 -5.24 -19.76 -13.87
N TRP A 352 -6.01 -18.70 -13.70
CA TRP A 352 -6.10 -17.96 -12.45
C TRP A 352 -7.51 -17.39 -12.27
N LEU A 353 -7.88 -17.12 -11.02
CA LEU A 353 -9.19 -16.61 -10.67
C LEU A 353 -9.09 -15.62 -9.51
N GLN A 354 -9.62 -14.42 -9.72
CA GLN A 354 -9.82 -13.40 -8.69
C GLN A 354 -11.29 -13.37 -8.29
N PRO A 355 -11.64 -13.81 -7.06
CA PRO A 355 -13.02 -13.86 -6.62
C PRO A 355 -13.52 -12.49 -6.14
N PHE A 356 -14.80 -12.22 -6.41
CA PHE A 356 -15.55 -11.04 -5.99
C PHE A 356 -16.91 -11.47 -5.40
N GLN A 357 -17.61 -10.55 -4.73
CA GLN A 357 -18.92 -10.82 -4.11
C GLN A 357 -19.94 -11.36 -5.12
N GLY A 358 -20.03 -10.73 -6.29
CA GLY A 358 -20.99 -11.07 -7.34
C GLY A 358 -20.42 -11.94 -8.45
N GLY A 359 -19.17 -12.39 -8.39
CA GLY A 359 -18.56 -13.06 -9.53
C GLY A 359 -17.08 -13.36 -9.40
N ALA A 360 -16.43 -13.53 -10.54
CA ALA A 360 -14.99 -13.64 -10.64
C ALA A 360 -14.46 -13.02 -11.92
N ILE A 361 -13.19 -12.59 -11.87
CA ILE A 361 -12.38 -12.29 -13.05
C ILE A 361 -11.39 -13.45 -13.20
N THR A 362 -11.28 -14.01 -14.40
CA THR A 362 -10.52 -15.25 -14.61
C THR A 362 -9.96 -15.34 -16.02
N ASP A 363 -8.90 -16.11 -16.18
CA ASP A 363 -8.26 -16.43 -17.46
C ASP A 363 -7.49 -17.76 -17.38
N SER A 364 -7.05 -18.25 -18.53
CA SER A 364 -6.20 -19.43 -18.76
C SER A 364 -5.20 -19.14 -19.87
N ALA A 365 -4.23 -20.03 -20.10
CA ALA A 365 -3.26 -19.87 -21.19
C ALA A 365 -3.90 -19.87 -22.60
N SER A 366 -5.14 -20.37 -22.73
CA SER A 366 -5.85 -20.48 -24.02
C SER A 366 -7.00 -19.49 -24.20
N THR A 367 -7.25 -18.65 -23.19
CA THR A 367 -8.37 -17.69 -23.19
C THR A 367 -7.87 -16.25 -23.05
N THR A 368 -8.80 -15.34 -22.84
CA THR A 368 -8.50 -13.95 -22.48
C THR A 368 -9.22 -13.61 -21.19
N THR A 369 -8.80 -12.54 -20.51
CA THR A 369 -9.34 -12.19 -19.20
C THR A 369 -10.82 -11.82 -19.29
N GLN A 370 -11.67 -12.67 -18.70
CA GLN A 370 -13.11 -12.51 -18.71
C GLN A 370 -13.69 -12.38 -17.31
N VAL A 371 -14.91 -11.86 -17.29
CA VAL A 371 -15.74 -11.71 -16.10
C VAL A 371 -16.89 -12.71 -16.21
N VAL A 372 -17.18 -13.39 -15.10
CA VAL A 372 -18.39 -14.20 -14.94
C VAL A 372 -19.08 -13.73 -13.66
N HIS A 373 -20.35 -13.33 -13.73
CA HIS A 373 -21.03 -12.67 -12.61
C HIS A 373 -22.49 -13.14 -12.40
N ASN A 374 -23.07 -12.77 -11.26
CA ASN A 374 -24.44 -13.03 -10.82
C ASN A 374 -24.84 -14.53 -10.86
N ILE A 375 -26.09 -14.82 -11.26
CA ILE A 375 -26.59 -16.20 -11.38
C ILE A 375 -25.77 -17.05 -12.37
N ARG A 376 -25.11 -16.43 -13.36
CA ARG A 376 -24.29 -17.13 -14.34
C ARG A 376 -22.98 -17.60 -13.71
N TYR A 377 -22.38 -16.78 -12.85
CA TYR A 377 -21.30 -17.23 -11.99
C TYR A 377 -21.75 -18.36 -11.07
N THR A 378 -22.90 -18.23 -10.41
CA THR A 378 -23.46 -19.28 -9.53
C THR A 378 -23.62 -20.61 -10.27
N ARG A 379 -24.15 -20.58 -11.51
CA ARG A 379 -24.26 -21.77 -12.37
C ARG A 379 -22.91 -22.35 -12.76
N TRP A 380 -21.94 -21.52 -13.10
CA TRP A 380 -20.57 -21.97 -13.38
C TRP A 380 -19.91 -22.61 -12.14
N VAL A 381 -20.15 -22.07 -10.94
CA VAL A 381 -19.71 -22.69 -9.67
C VAL A 381 -20.34 -24.07 -9.49
N GLN A 382 -21.66 -24.18 -9.64
CA GLN A 382 -22.38 -25.46 -9.52
C GLN A 382 -21.90 -26.50 -10.53
N ALA A 383 -21.44 -26.07 -11.70
CA ALA A 383 -20.88 -26.92 -12.73
C ALA A 383 -19.39 -27.29 -12.53
N GLY A 384 -18.77 -26.90 -11.41
CA GLY A 384 -17.37 -27.22 -11.12
C GLY A 384 -16.33 -26.22 -11.65
N ARG A 385 -16.78 -25.04 -12.09
CA ARG A 385 -15.94 -23.95 -12.66
C ARG A 385 -14.98 -24.45 -13.74
N GLU A 386 -13.70 -24.07 -13.66
CA GLU A 386 -12.63 -24.48 -14.56
C GLU A 386 -12.41 -25.99 -14.59
N ASN A 387 -12.71 -26.70 -13.49
CA ASN A 387 -12.57 -28.16 -13.42
C ASN A 387 -13.77 -28.89 -14.04
N GLY A 388 -14.87 -28.19 -14.26
CA GLY A 388 -16.08 -28.69 -14.89
C GLY A 388 -16.00 -28.78 -16.41
N SER A 389 -17.07 -29.32 -17.01
CA SER A 389 -17.16 -29.50 -18.47
C SER A 389 -17.21 -28.20 -19.27
N LEU A 390 -17.51 -27.05 -18.65
CA LEU A 390 -17.43 -25.75 -19.33
C LEU A 390 -15.99 -25.27 -19.50
N GLY A 391 -15.11 -25.50 -18.52
CA GLY A 391 -13.79 -24.87 -18.47
C GLY A 391 -13.88 -23.36 -18.27
N TYR A 392 -12.94 -22.63 -18.87
CA TYR A 392 -12.82 -21.17 -18.80
C TYR A 392 -13.72 -20.45 -19.81
N PRO A 393 -14.20 -19.23 -19.47
CA PRO A 393 -14.86 -18.35 -20.43
C PRO A 393 -13.91 -17.94 -21.56
N THR A 394 -14.38 -18.02 -22.81
CA THR A 394 -13.57 -17.72 -24.01
C THR A 394 -13.82 -16.32 -24.57
N GLY A 395 -14.85 -15.63 -24.09
CA GLY A 395 -15.18 -14.28 -24.53
C GLY A 395 -16.05 -13.53 -23.52
N ALA A 396 -16.19 -12.22 -23.77
CA ALA A 396 -17.10 -11.39 -23.00
C ALA A 396 -18.54 -11.86 -23.19
N CYS A 397 -19.37 -11.67 -22.18
CA CYS A 397 -20.79 -11.94 -22.31
C CYS A 397 -21.47 -10.97 -23.28
N ALA A 398 -22.39 -11.48 -24.09
CA ALA A 398 -23.22 -10.72 -24.99
C ALA A 398 -24.61 -10.50 -24.37
N PHE A 399 -25.12 -9.29 -24.50
CA PHE A 399 -26.43 -8.85 -24.02
C PHE A 399 -27.32 -8.42 -25.18
N ASN A 400 -28.62 -8.21 -24.92
CA ASN A 400 -29.59 -7.72 -25.89
C ASN A 400 -29.63 -8.57 -27.17
N LEU A 401 -29.38 -9.87 -27.02
CA LEU A 401 -29.60 -10.83 -28.08
C LEU A 401 -31.11 -10.99 -28.32
N ARG A 402 -31.47 -11.74 -29.37
CA ARG A 402 -32.86 -12.12 -29.66
C ARG A 402 -33.61 -12.48 -28.36
N ASP A 403 -34.85 -12.04 -28.20
CA ASP A 403 -35.69 -12.28 -27.03
C ASP A 403 -35.08 -11.76 -25.70
N SER A 404 -34.36 -10.63 -25.79
CA SER A 404 -33.61 -10.02 -24.68
C SER A 404 -32.61 -10.96 -24.02
N GLY A 405 -32.02 -11.85 -24.82
CA GLY A 405 -31.18 -12.90 -24.29
C GLY A 405 -29.75 -12.50 -24.00
N TRP A 406 -29.11 -13.41 -23.28
CA TRP A 406 -27.76 -13.31 -22.79
C TRP A 406 -27.00 -14.59 -23.16
N LEU A 407 -25.74 -14.44 -23.54
CA LEU A 407 -24.86 -15.57 -23.88
C LEU A 407 -23.43 -15.28 -23.45
N GLN A 408 -22.78 -16.27 -22.85
CA GLN A 408 -21.34 -16.28 -22.72
C GLN A 408 -20.79 -17.64 -23.12
N LEU A 409 -19.73 -17.61 -23.92
CA LEU A 409 -19.06 -18.80 -24.42
C LEU A 409 -17.94 -19.22 -23.46
N PHE A 410 -17.78 -20.53 -23.35
CA PHE A 410 -16.76 -21.21 -22.57
C PHE A 410 -16.07 -22.25 -23.46
N GLN A 411 -14.92 -22.76 -23.04
CA GLN A 411 -14.13 -23.74 -23.81
C GLN A 411 -14.97 -24.97 -24.21
N GLY A 412 -15.77 -25.49 -23.29
CA GLY A 412 -16.60 -26.69 -23.49
C GLY A 412 -18.08 -26.43 -23.72
N GLY A 413 -18.49 -25.18 -23.95
CA GLY A 413 -19.91 -24.89 -24.16
C GLY A 413 -20.30 -23.42 -23.99
N ALA A 414 -21.50 -23.21 -23.46
CA ALA A 414 -22.04 -21.88 -23.22
C ALA A 414 -22.96 -21.84 -22.00
N ILE A 415 -23.07 -20.66 -21.39
CA ILE A 415 -24.15 -20.32 -20.45
C ILE A 415 -25.05 -19.31 -21.17
N THR A 416 -26.37 -19.50 -21.13
CA THR A 416 -27.31 -18.63 -21.86
C THR A 416 -28.70 -18.61 -21.23
N ASP A 417 -29.45 -17.54 -21.48
CA ASP A 417 -30.88 -17.40 -21.18
C ASP A 417 -31.53 -16.32 -22.05
N SER A 418 -32.85 -16.20 -21.91
CA SER A 418 -33.71 -15.19 -22.53
C SER A 418 -34.71 -14.65 -21.50
N ALA A 419 -35.52 -13.66 -21.89
CA ALA A 419 -36.62 -13.19 -21.05
C ALA A 419 -37.64 -14.30 -20.67
N SER A 420 -37.67 -15.41 -21.44
CA SER A 420 -38.62 -16.51 -21.24
C SER A 420 -38.00 -17.80 -20.69
N THR A 421 -36.69 -17.83 -20.46
CA THR A 421 -35.98 -19.03 -20.00
C THR A 421 -35.11 -18.75 -18.78
N SER A 422 -34.88 -19.75 -17.94
CA SER A 422 -33.88 -19.66 -16.88
C SER A 422 -32.46 -19.83 -17.43
N THR A 423 -31.45 -19.35 -16.71
CA THR A 423 -30.03 -19.57 -17.04
C THR A 423 -29.69 -21.06 -17.15
N GLN A 424 -29.38 -21.50 -18.36
CA GLN A 424 -28.99 -22.88 -18.68
C GLN A 424 -27.54 -22.97 -19.16
N LEU A 425 -26.97 -24.17 -19.00
CA LEU A 425 -25.73 -24.59 -19.62
C LEU A 425 -26.04 -25.40 -20.88
N VAL A 426 -25.28 -25.17 -21.94
CA VAL A 426 -25.28 -26.00 -23.15
C VAL A 426 -23.86 -26.52 -23.32
N LEU A 427 -23.66 -27.84 -23.26
CA LEU A 427 -22.34 -28.46 -23.09
C LEU A 427 -21.95 -29.36 -24.27
N GLY A 428 -20.64 -29.49 -24.51
CA GLY A 428 -20.05 -30.50 -25.40
C GLY A 428 -20.76 -30.62 -26.75
N VAL A 429 -21.22 -31.84 -27.09
CA VAL A 429 -21.89 -32.10 -28.38
C VAL A 429 -23.19 -31.31 -28.56
N MET A 430 -23.90 -30.98 -27.47
CA MET A 430 -25.10 -30.13 -27.55
C MET A 430 -24.71 -28.71 -27.95
N ALA A 431 -23.63 -28.18 -27.36
CA ALA A 431 -23.11 -26.87 -27.71
C ALA A 431 -22.61 -26.82 -29.16
N THR A 432 -21.95 -27.88 -29.63
CA THR A 432 -21.51 -28.02 -31.03
C THR A 432 -22.70 -28.01 -31.99
N ALA A 433 -23.73 -28.83 -31.73
CA ALA A 433 -24.91 -28.89 -32.60
C ALA A 433 -25.75 -27.60 -32.54
N TRP A 434 -25.89 -26.99 -31.36
CA TRP A 434 -26.56 -25.70 -31.21
C TRP A 434 -25.82 -24.59 -31.95
N ALA A 435 -24.48 -24.59 -31.89
CA ALA A 435 -23.66 -23.66 -32.67
C ALA A 435 -23.82 -23.84 -34.18
N ALA A 436 -23.80 -25.08 -34.66
CA ALA A 436 -24.05 -25.40 -36.07
C ALA A 436 -25.46 -25.01 -36.53
N ALA A 437 -26.42 -25.02 -35.61
CA ALA A 437 -27.79 -24.56 -35.84
C ALA A 437 -27.97 -23.04 -35.61
N SER A 438 -26.92 -22.22 -35.75
CA SER A 438 -26.95 -20.76 -35.57
C SER A 438 -27.37 -20.27 -34.18
N ARG A 439 -27.20 -21.09 -33.15
CA ARG A 439 -27.48 -20.78 -31.73
C ARG A 439 -28.87 -20.15 -31.53
N GLN A 440 -28.94 -19.07 -30.76
CA GLN A 440 -30.17 -18.33 -30.47
C GLN A 440 -30.83 -17.72 -31.72
N GLN A 441 -30.06 -17.50 -32.80
CA GLN A 441 -30.60 -16.96 -34.05
C GLN A 441 -31.28 -18.02 -34.91
N GLY A 442 -30.97 -19.31 -34.69
CA GLY A 442 -31.55 -20.39 -35.45
C GLY A 442 -32.89 -20.89 -34.93
N VAL A 443 -33.33 -22.01 -35.51
CA VAL A 443 -34.63 -22.64 -35.22
C VAL A 443 -34.76 -23.11 -33.77
N LEU A 444 -33.65 -23.49 -33.12
CA LEU A 444 -33.69 -23.96 -31.73
C LEU A 444 -33.93 -22.81 -30.74
N ALA A 445 -33.43 -21.61 -31.04
CA ALA A 445 -33.41 -20.46 -30.12
C ALA A 445 -32.74 -20.82 -28.77
N TYR A 446 -33.35 -20.52 -27.62
CA TYR A 446 -32.73 -20.73 -26.30
C TYR A 446 -33.10 -22.09 -25.66
N PRO A 447 -32.20 -22.67 -24.85
CA PRO A 447 -32.50 -23.85 -24.03
C PRO A 447 -33.55 -23.50 -22.96
N VAL A 448 -34.51 -24.39 -22.75
CA VAL A 448 -35.55 -24.25 -21.71
C VAL A 448 -35.19 -25.03 -20.44
N ALA A 449 -34.41 -26.10 -20.57
CA ALA A 449 -33.99 -26.97 -19.49
C ALA A 449 -32.49 -27.34 -19.60
N GLY A 450 -31.92 -27.84 -18.50
CA GLY A 450 -30.59 -28.43 -18.50
C GLY A 450 -30.54 -29.73 -19.31
N GLU A 451 -29.34 -30.17 -19.67
CA GLU A 451 -29.13 -31.46 -20.30
C GLU A 451 -29.59 -32.61 -19.40
N VAL A 452 -30.30 -33.58 -19.99
CA VAL A 452 -30.73 -34.81 -19.33
C VAL A 452 -29.90 -35.97 -19.89
N VAL A 453 -29.25 -36.71 -19.00
CA VAL A 453 -28.52 -37.94 -19.35
C VAL A 453 -29.44 -39.14 -19.17
N GLU A 454 -29.45 -40.01 -20.16
CA GLU A 454 -30.24 -41.23 -20.23
C GLU A 454 -29.33 -42.46 -20.36
N SER A 455 -29.89 -43.66 -20.25
CA SER A 455 -29.12 -44.91 -20.30
C SER A 455 -28.37 -45.12 -21.62
N ARG A 456 -28.94 -44.65 -22.75
CA ARG A 456 -28.36 -44.82 -24.08
C ARG A 456 -27.79 -43.53 -24.67
N GLY A 457 -28.01 -42.38 -24.04
CA GLY A 457 -27.72 -41.09 -24.65
C GLY A 457 -27.97 -39.92 -23.74
N ARG A 458 -28.18 -38.75 -24.34
CA ARG A 458 -28.49 -37.51 -23.62
C ARG A 458 -29.28 -36.58 -24.53
N HIS A 459 -30.04 -35.68 -23.93
CA HIS A 459 -30.80 -34.69 -24.68
C HIS A 459 -30.90 -33.35 -23.97
N GLN A 460 -31.23 -32.32 -24.74
CA GLN A 460 -31.54 -31.01 -24.19
C GLN A 460 -32.67 -30.36 -24.98
N VAL A 461 -33.60 -29.74 -24.25
CA VAL A 461 -34.80 -29.12 -24.81
C VAL A 461 -34.56 -27.62 -25.01
N PHE A 462 -34.98 -27.12 -26.17
CA PHE A 462 -34.92 -25.73 -26.59
C PHE A 462 -36.33 -25.24 -26.98
N GLN A 463 -36.50 -23.93 -27.06
CA GLN A 463 -37.81 -23.33 -27.38
C GLN A 463 -38.40 -23.85 -28.71
N GLY A 464 -37.56 -24.03 -29.74
CA GLY A 464 -38.01 -24.47 -31.06
C GLY A 464 -37.76 -25.95 -31.40
N GLY A 465 -37.28 -26.75 -30.44
CA GLY A 465 -37.10 -28.18 -30.63
C GLY A 465 -36.07 -28.78 -29.68
N GLU A 466 -35.48 -29.91 -30.04
CA GLU A 466 -34.61 -30.69 -29.14
C GLU A 466 -33.32 -31.13 -29.81
N LEU A 467 -32.27 -31.23 -29.01
CA LEU A 467 -31.01 -31.86 -29.38
C LEU A 467 -30.89 -33.20 -28.67
N TRP A 468 -30.54 -34.25 -29.40
CA TRP A 468 -30.43 -35.62 -28.88
C TRP A 468 -29.14 -36.28 -29.37
N ALA A 469 -28.36 -36.89 -28.47
CA ALA A 469 -27.13 -37.60 -28.80
C ALA A 469 -27.22 -39.06 -28.31
N LEU A 470 -26.93 -40.00 -29.21
CA LEU A 470 -26.80 -41.42 -28.91
C LEU A 470 -25.36 -41.73 -28.48
N GLY A 471 -25.18 -42.28 -27.28
CA GLY A 471 -23.86 -42.58 -26.71
C GLY A 471 -22.93 -41.36 -26.70
N SER A 472 -21.71 -41.51 -27.21
CA SER A 472 -20.75 -40.41 -27.40
C SER A 472 -20.86 -39.71 -28.77
N GLY A 473 -21.89 -40.03 -29.55
CA GLY A 473 -22.10 -39.50 -30.89
C GLY A 473 -22.47 -38.01 -30.93
N PRO A 474 -22.56 -37.42 -32.14
CA PRO A 474 -23.00 -36.04 -32.31
C PRO A 474 -24.46 -35.88 -31.88
N ALA A 475 -24.79 -34.69 -31.36
CA ALA A 475 -26.18 -34.34 -31.10
C ALA A 475 -26.89 -34.01 -32.43
N ARG A 476 -28.11 -34.53 -32.58
CA ARG A 476 -28.98 -34.31 -33.74
C ARG A 476 -30.15 -33.42 -33.37
N ARG A 477 -30.45 -32.47 -34.25
CA ARG A 477 -31.55 -31.52 -34.09
C ARG A 477 -32.86 -32.12 -34.58
N VAL A 478 -33.85 -32.22 -33.69
CA VAL A 478 -35.21 -32.69 -34.01
C VAL A 478 -36.20 -31.55 -33.77
N VAL A 479 -36.92 -31.12 -34.81
CA VAL A 479 -37.79 -29.92 -34.76
C VAL A 479 -39.15 -30.14 -35.45
N GLY A 480 -40.09 -29.24 -35.19
CA GLY A 480 -41.34 -29.12 -35.96
C GLY A 480 -42.23 -30.37 -35.94
N ALA A 481 -42.88 -30.65 -37.07
CA ALA A 481 -43.82 -31.76 -37.21
C ALA A 481 -43.16 -33.14 -36.99
N VAL A 482 -41.88 -33.28 -37.38
CA VAL A 482 -41.08 -34.49 -37.10
C VAL A 482 -40.94 -34.72 -35.61
N LEU A 483 -40.60 -33.68 -34.82
CA LEU A 483 -40.49 -33.79 -33.37
C LEU A 483 -41.82 -34.21 -32.74
N ALA A 484 -42.93 -33.60 -33.17
CA ALA A 484 -44.26 -33.92 -32.66
C ALA A 484 -44.64 -35.40 -32.92
N GLN A 485 -44.40 -35.88 -34.14
CA GLN A 485 -44.69 -37.27 -34.52
C GLN A 485 -43.75 -38.27 -33.83
N TRP A 486 -42.47 -37.92 -33.68
CA TRP A 486 -41.51 -38.78 -32.97
C TRP A 486 -41.88 -38.92 -31.49
N LYS A 487 -42.28 -37.82 -30.83
CA LYS A 487 -42.75 -37.84 -29.44
C LYS A 487 -44.05 -38.62 -29.27
N SER A 488 -45.03 -38.48 -30.17
CA SER A 488 -46.28 -39.25 -30.09
C SER A 488 -46.06 -40.76 -30.27
N ALA A 489 -44.97 -41.15 -30.94
CA ALA A 489 -44.52 -42.52 -31.09
C ALA A 489 -43.61 -43.02 -29.94
N GLY A 490 -43.49 -42.28 -28.84
CA GLY A 490 -42.74 -42.67 -27.64
C GLY A 490 -41.29 -42.15 -27.58
N GLY A 491 -40.90 -41.24 -28.48
CA GLY A 491 -39.58 -40.60 -28.47
C GLY A 491 -38.42 -41.59 -28.55
N ALA A 492 -37.34 -41.33 -27.82
CA ALA A 492 -36.11 -42.14 -27.83
C ALA A 492 -36.30 -43.57 -27.30
N THR A 493 -37.35 -43.80 -26.50
CA THR A 493 -37.76 -45.13 -26.00
C THR A 493 -38.79 -45.82 -26.90
N GLY A 494 -39.32 -45.10 -27.90
CA GLY A 494 -40.34 -45.56 -28.81
C GLY A 494 -39.78 -46.35 -29.99
N ARG A 495 -40.68 -46.73 -30.92
CA ARG A 495 -40.34 -47.58 -32.07
C ARG A 495 -39.25 -47.02 -33.00
N TYR A 496 -39.05 -45.70 -33.00
CA TYR A 496 -38.06 -45.04 -33.86
C TYR A 496 -36.68 -44.96 -33.19
N GLY A 497 -36.58 -44.99 -31.86
CA GLY A 497 -35.30 -44.83 -31.16
C GLY A 497 -34.68 -43.42 -31.30
N TYR A 498 -33.36 -43.32 -31.16
CA TYR A 498 -32.63 -42.05 -31.22
C TYR A 498 -32.49 -41.53 -32.67
N PRO A 499 -32.42 -40.20 -32.87
CA PRO A 499 -32.16 -39.61 -34.17
C PRO A 499 -30.72 -39.85 -34.63
N LEU A 500 -30.55 -40.21 -35.90
CA LEU A 500 -29.27 -40.41 -36.57
C LEU A 500 -28.87 -39.23 -37.47
N THR A 501 -29.84 -38.43 -37.92
CA THR A 501 -29.64 -37.21 -38.71
C THR A 501 -30.34 -36.00 -38.09
N ASP A 502 -29.92 -34.79 -38.46
CA ASP A 502 -30.71 -33.59 -38.20
C ASP A 502 -32.03 -33.64 -38.97
N THR A 503 -33.05 -32.95 -38.46
CA THR A 503 -34.25 -32.62 -39.23
C THR A 503 -33.90 -31.62 -40.32
N THR A 504 -34.23 -31.97 -41.56
CA THR A 504 -34.02 -31.14 -42.75
C THR A 504 -35.32 -31.02 -43.54
N SER A 505 -35.40 -30.02 -44.43
CA SER A 505 -36.53 -29.89 -45.36
C SER A 505 -36.27 -30.70 -46.63
N THR A 506 -37.29 -31.42 -47.10
CA THR A 506 -37.32 -32.06 -48.42
C THR A 506 -37.68 -31.04 -49.50
N ALA A 507 -37.52 -31.43 -50.78
CA ALA A 507 -37.79 -30.54 -51.92
C ALA A 507 -39.26 -30.09 -52.01
N ASP A 508 -40.19 -30.89 -51.50
CA ASP A 508 -41.62 -30.60 -51.40
C ASP A 508 -41.99 -29.84 -50.11
N GLY A 509 -41.01 -29.39 -49.32
CA GLY A 509 -41.20 -28.54 -48.14
C GLY A 509 -41.56 -29.28 -46.85
N ARG A 510 -41.66 -30.61 -46.88
CA ARG A 510 -41.89 -31.44 -45.68
C ARG A 510 -40.62 -31.54 -44.84
N LEU A 511 -40.77 -31.88 -43.56
CA LEU A 511 -39.63 -32.10 -42.68
C LEU A 511 -39.29 -33.59 -42.62
N THR A 512 -38.01 -33.94 -42.68
CA THR A 512 -37.53 -35.32 -42.61
C THR A 512 -36.41 -35.52 -41.60
N CYS A 513 -36.40 -36.66 -40.92
CA CYS A 513 -35.32 -37.09 -40.02
C CYS A 513 -35.24 -38.62 -39.97
N THR A 514 -34.02 -39.16 -40.00
CA THR A 514 -33.77 -40.59 -39.87
C THR A 514 -33.39 -40.94 -38.44
N PHE A 515 -34.02 -41.98 -37.91
CA PHE A 515 -33.82 -42.54 -36.57
C PHE A 515 -33.37 -44.01 -36.68
N GLU A 516 -32.95 -44.61 -35.56
CA GLU A 516 -32.51 -46.02 -35.50
C GLU A 516 -33.54 -47.00 -36.12
N GLY A 517 -34.83 -46.77 -35.87
CA GLY A 517 -35.94 -47.61 -36.30
C GLY A 517 -36.68 -47.13 -37.56
N GLY A 518 -36.16 -46.13 -38.28
CA GLY A 518 -36.72 -45.67 -39.55
C GLY A 518 -36.74 -44.15 -39.72
N THR A 519 -37.31 -43.68 -40.83
CA THR A 519 -37.38 -42.25 -41.19
C THR A 519 -38.79 -41.72 -40.97
N ILE A 520 -38.90 -40.51 -40.42
CA ILE A 520 -40.14 -39.75 -40.35
C ILE A 520 -40.08 -38.65 -41.41
N VAL A 521 -41.12 -38.56 -42.25
CA VAL A 521 -41.37 -37.42 -43.15
C VAL A 521 -42.73 -36.84 -42.79
N ALA A 522 -42.74 -35.60 -42.29
CA ALA A 522 -43.91 -34.91 -41.78
C ALA A 522 -44.20 -33.66 -42.60
#